data_AF-A0A1G9V4N8-F1
#
_entry.id   AF-A0A1G9V4N8-F1
#
_cell.length_a   1.000
_cell.length_b   1.000
_cell.length_c   1.000
_cell.angle_alpha   90.00
_cell.angle_beta   90.00
_cell.angle_gamma   90.00
#
_symmetry.space_group_name_H-M   'P 1'
#
loop_
_entity.id
_entity.type
_entity.pdbx_description
1 polymer ?
#
loop_
_entity_poly.entity_id
_entity_poly.type
_entity_poly.pdbx_seq_one_letter_code
_entity_poly.pdbx_strand_id
1 'polypeptide(L)'
;MALVGRRDGRNFGYGRQLSYAGPQALKDLFDGGHYGTVKAHNDRWQAFVRWCRSEDGTGFNDARQIDRQTLMEYAKYLRQQVEQSAIGIATAQNRLSSVNRTMAALRGDQYVKVVSPSKALGMRRTSVRQSVPQGQDREHVKRIVDVLCEHQMPGAAAIVHLARAAGMRLREAILADLPRLKREAEYYGKINIQDGTKGGRSGASAPRWITVNDHVRDALIYAAQVSPEGSHNLLAPNERYLDFQQGIVRPARNILHQHDLKGFHELRAA
;
A
#
# COMPACT_ATOMS: atom_id res chain seq x y z
N MET A 1 7.69 26.54 -1.70
CA MET A 1 8.84 27.40 -1.32
C MET A 1 9.47 26.85 -0.06
N ALA A 2 10.75 26.46 -0.10
CA ALA A 2 11.46 26.08 1.11
C ALA A 2 11.46 27.26 2.08
N LEU A 3 11.09 27.02 3.35
CA LEU A 3 11.14 28.00 4.44
C LEU A 3 12.60 28.35 4.78
N VAL A 4 13.27 29.08 3.88
CA VAL A 4 14.60 29.64 4.11
C VAL A 4 14.42 30.82 5.08
N GLY A 5 14.77 30.62 6.35
CA GLY A 5 14.75 31.65 7.40
C GLY A 5 13.94 31.35 8.67
N ARG A 6 13.25 30.20 8.80
CA ARG A 6 12.44 29.87 10.00
C ARG A 6 12.92 28.65 10.81
N ARG A 7 14.11 28.09 10.51
CA ARG A 7 14.56 26.83 11.11
C ARG A 7 14.98 26.93 12.59
N ASP A 8 15.22 28.13 13.08
CA ASP A 8 15.48 28.38 14.51
C ASP A 8 14.19 28.47 15.35
N GLY A 9 13.02 28.42 14.70
CA GLY A 9 11.74 28.36 15.39
C GLY A 9 11.40 26.96 15.90
N ARG A 10 10.43 26.89 16.82
CA ARG A 10 9.84 25.63 17.31
C ARG A 10 9.46 24.72 16.14
N ASN A 11 9.78 23.43 16.24
CA ASN A 11 9.60 22.43 15.19
C ASN A 11 10.20 22.86 13.83
N PHE A 12 11.36 23.54 13.84
CA PHE A 12 12.03 24.06 12.65
C PHE A 12 11.15 25.02 11.82
N GLY A 13 10.21 25.70 12.47
CA GLY A 13 9.33 26.69 11.83
C GLY A 13 8.04 26.11 11.24
N TYR A 14 7.79 24.81 11.36
CA TYR A 14 6.57 24.15 10.83
C TYR A 14 5.34 24.22 11.74
N GLY A 15 5.42 24.93 12.87
CA GLY A 15 4.29 25.22 13.74
C GLY A 15 4.48 24.82 15.21
N ARG A 16 3.45 25.05 16.03
CA ARG A 16 3.55 24.88 17.49
C ARG A 16 3.49 23.43 17.96
N GLN A 17 2.75 22.56 17.26
CA GLN A 17 2.53 21.18 17.69
C GLN A 17 3.32 20.20 16.84
N LEU A 18 3.98 19.23 17.48
CA LEU A 18 4.72 18.17 16.80
C LEU A 18 3.82 17.31 15.90
N SER A 19 2.57 17.10 16.32
CA SER A 19 1.52 16.42 15.53
C SER A 19 1.18 17.15 14.24
N TYR A 20 1.36 18.47 14.18
CA TYR A 20 1.09 19.29 13.00
C TYR A 20 2.34 19.48 12.13
N ALA A 21 3.49 19.70 12.77
CA ALA A 21 4.73 20.04 12.09
C ALA A 21 5.23 18.92 11.16
N GLY A 22 5.27 17.67 11.64
CA GLY A 22 5.76 16.55 10.83
C GLY A 22 4.96 16.31 9.54
N PRO A 23 3.61 16.29 9.59
CA PRO A 23 2.79 16.19 8.39
C PRO A 23 3.00 17.34 7.41
N GLN A 24 3.18 18.57 7.90
CA GLN A 24 3.42 19.72 7.04
C GLN A 24 4.78 19.60 6.34
N ALA A 25 5.84 19.24 7.07
CA ALA A 25 7.16 19.02 6.48
C ALA A 25 7.16 17.88 5.44
N LEU A 26 6.40 16.80 5.69
CA LEU A 26 6.24 15.73 4.71
C LEU A 26 5.51 16.22 3.44
N LYS A 27 4.44 17.02 3.56
CA LYS A 27 3.75 17.58 2.39
C LYS A 27 4.67 18.43 1.54
N ASP A 28 5.45 19.30 2.20
CA ASP A 28 6.41 20.18 1.54
C ASP A 28 7.52 19.38 0.85
N LEU A 29 8.02 18.31 1.48
CA LEU A 29 9.04 17.43 0.91
C LEU A 29 8.59 16.69 -0.35
N PHE A 30 7.31 16.36 -0.45
CA PHE A 30 6.75 15.64 -1.60
C PHE A 30 6.07 16.58 -2.62
N ASP A 31 6.20 17.90 -2.45
CA ASP A 31 5.66 18.95 -3.32
C ASP A 31 4.17 18.75 -3.66
N GLY A 32 3.38 18.35 -2.66
CA GLY A 32 1.95 18.06 -2.84
C GLY A 32 1.63 16.76 -3.60
N GLY A 33 2.64 16.00 -4.07
CA GLY A 33 2.48 14.70 -4.72
C GLY A 33 2.53 13.51 -3.76
N HIS A 34 2.48 12.30 -4.31
CA HIS A 34 2.65 11.04 -3.58
C HIS A 34 1.73 10.85 -2.36
N TYR A 35 0.45 11.24 -2.47
CA TYR A 35 -0.52 11.24 -1.36
C TYR A 35 -0.53 9.97 -0.50
N GLY A 36 -0.45 8.79 -1.12
CA GLY A 36 -0.40 7.51 -0.39
C GLY A 36 0.87 7.34 0.46
N THR A 37 2.03 7.77 -0.06
CA THR A 37 3.31 7.76 0.67
C THR A 37 3.28 8.76 1.82
N VAL A 38 2.81 9.99 1.55
CA VAL A 38 2.67 11.05 2.55
C VAL A 38 1.76 10.60 3.69
N LYS A 39 0.58 10.04 3.37
CA LYS A 39 -0.35 9.50 4.36
C LYS A 39 0.29 8.41 5.21
N ALA A 40 0.97 7.45 4.60
CA ALA A 40 1.62 6.36 5.33
C ALA A 40 2.75 6.84 6.25
N HIS A 41 3.50 7.88 5.86
CA HIS A 41 4.47 8.51 6.75
C HIS A 41 3.80 9.30 7.87
N ASN A 42 2.74 10.05 7.58
CA ASN A 42 1.96 10.80 8.56
C ASN A 42 1.36 9.87 9.63
N ASP A 43 0.64 8.81 9.26
CA ASP A 43 0.01 7.89 10.22
C ASP A 43 1.04 7.29 11.20
N ARG A 44 2.23 6.95 10.69
CA ARG A 44 3.34 6.42 11.50
C ARG A 44 4.03 7.51 12.33
N TRP A 45 4.12 8.73 11.82
CA TRP A 45 4.58 9.88 12.60
C TRP A 45 3.64 10.19 13.76
N GLN A 46 2.31 10.15 13.54
CA GLN A 46 1.35 10.34 14.63
C GLN A 46 1.51 9.26 15.71
N ALA A 47 1.87 8.03 15.36
CA ALA A 47 2.17 7.00 16.34
C ALA A 47 3.40 7.35 17.20
N PHE A 48 4.43 7.95 16.60
CA PHE A 48 5.59 8.47 17.34
C PHE A 48 5.20 9.66 18.23
N VAL A 49 4.41 10.61 17.73
CA VAL A 49 3.94 11.76 18.53
C VAL A 49 3.06 11.31 19.71
N ARG A 50 2.22 10.29 19.52
CA ARG A 50 1.45 9.70 20.62
C ARG A 50 2.37 9.07 21.68
N TRP A 51 3.41 8.35 21.27
CA TRP A 51 4.42 7.84 22.20
C TRP A 51 5.15 8.98 22.91
N CYS A 52 5.57 10.05 22.22
CA CYS A 52 6.18 11.20 22.88
C CYS A 52 5.30 11.81 23.98
N ARG A 53 3.96 11.67 23.88
CA ARG A 53 2.99 12.19 24.85
C ARG A 53 2.55 11.17 25.91
N SER A 54 2.94 9.90 25.80
CA SER A 54 2.58 8.87 26.77
C SER A 54 3.50 8.91 27.99
N GLU A 55 3.13 8.15 29.03
CA GLU A 55 3.94 7.96 30.24
C GLU A 55 5.33 7.38 29.93
N ASP A 56 5.42 6.47 28.94
CA ASP A 56 6.68 5.89 28.47
C ASP A 56 7.47 6.82 27.50
N GLY A 57 6.99 8.04 27.31
CA GLY A 57 7.46 9.00 26.32
C GLY A 57 8.40 10.06 26.88
N THR A 58 8.93 10.90 25.99
CA THR A 58 9.83 12.00 26.36
C THR A 58 9.10 13.29 26.80
N GLY A 59 7.79 13.39 26.58
CA GLY A 59 7.02 14.63 26.74
C GLY A 59 7.27 15.67 25.63
N PHE A 60 8.09 15.36 24.62
CA PHE A 60 8.51 16.37 23.63
C PHE A 60 7.37 16.79 22.71
N ASN A 61 7.29 18.10 22.51
CA ASN A 61 6.40 18.73 21.52
C ASN A 61 7.14 19.77 20.65
N ASP A 62 8.47 19.70 20.64
CA ASP A 62 9.36 20.42 19.74
C ASP A 62 10.37 19.45 19.11
N ALA A 63 10.33 19.31 17.78
CA ALA A 63 11.18 18.39 17.05
C ALA A 63 12.68 18.69 17.19
N ARG A 64 13.05 19.91 17.61
CA ARG A 64 14.45 20.29 17.86
C ARG A 64 15.05 19.55 19.07
N GLN A 65 14.21 19.09 19.99
CA GLN A 65 14.63 18.31 21.17
C GLN A 65 14.88 16.83 20.85
N ILE A 66 14.42 16.37 19.68
CA ILE A 66 14.58 14.97 19.27
C ILE A 66 16.02 14.76 18.79
N ASP A 67 16.70 13.85 19.46
CA ASP A 67 18.06 13.45 19.16
C ASP A 67 18.16 11.94 18.89
N ARG A 68 19.38 11.41 18.72
CA ARG A 68 19.57 9.98 18.46
C ARG A 68 19.14 9.12 19.64
N GLN A 69 19.29 9.59 20.87
CA GLN A 69 18.91 8.86 22.08
C GLN A 69 17.38 8.69 22.13
N THR A 70 16.63 9.76 21.85
CA THR A 70 15.17 9.73 21.74
C THR A 70 14.70 8.67 20.73
N LEU A 71 15.38 8.57 19.58
CA LEU A 71 15.05 7.58 18.56
C LEU A 71 15.37 6.14 19.00
N MET A 72 16.42 5.95 19.80
CA MET A 72 16.79 4.64 20.36
C MET A 72 15.81 4.22 21.46
N GLU A 73 15.31 5.14 22.28
CA GLU A 73 14.24 4.89 23.25
C GLU A 73 12.94 4.50 22.56
N TYR A 74 12.57 5.20 21.48
CA TYR A 74 11.42 4.81 20.68
C TYR A 74 11.60 3.42 20.05
N ALA A 75 12.81 3.07 19.61
CA ALA A 75 13.10 1.73 19.12
C ALA A 75 12.92 0.67 20.22
N LYS A 76 13.34 0.93 21.46
CA LYS A 76 13.10 0.03 22.60
C LYS A 76 11.60 -0.15 22.88
N TYR A 77 10.85 0.95 22.90
CA TYR A 77 9.39 0.91 23.05
C TYR A 77 8.74 0.06 21.94
N LEU A 78 9.12 0.29 20.69
CA LEU A 78 8.58 -0.50 19.56
C LEU A 78 8.97 -1.97 19.64
N ARG A 79 10.16 -2.30 20.17
CA ARG A 79 10.59 -3.67 20.40
C ARG A 79 9.69 -4.36 21.42
N GLN A 80 9.43 -3.73 22.56
CA GLN A 80 8.52 -4.25 23.59
C GLN A 80 7.13 -4.51 23.02
N GLN A 81 6.63 -3.59 22.19
CA GLN A 81 5.33 -3.75 21.52
C GLN A 81 5.29 -4.91 20.52
N VAL A 82 6.42 -5.26 19.92
CA VAL A 82 6.54 -6.47 19.10
C VAL A 82 6.57 -7.72 19.98
N GLU A 83 7.34 -7.71 21.07
CA GLU A 83 7.44 -8.83 22.02
C GLU A 83 6.07 -9.16 22.65
N GLN A 84 5.26 -8.13 22.90
CA GLN A 84 3.87 -8.26 23.38
C GLN A 84 2.86 -8.61 22.26
N SER A 85 3.33 -8.87 21.03
CA SER A 85 2.47 -9.14 19.85
C SER A 85 1.46 -8.03 19.50
N ALA A 86 1.61 -6.82 20.06
CA ALA A 86 0.74 -5.68 19.76
C ALA A 86 0.95 -5.14 18.33
N ILE A 87 2.18 -5.26 17.80
CA ILE A 87 2.52 -4.92 16.42
C ILE A 87 3.51 -5.93 15.82
N GLY A 88 3.49 -6.10 14.50
CA GLY A 88 4.49 -6.92 13.80
C GLY A 88 5.85 -6.21 13.62
N ILE A 89 6.93 -6.99 13.47
CA ILE A 89 8.31 -6.50 13.25
C ILE A 89 8.38 -5.51 12.06
N ALA A 90 7.70 -5.83 10.95
CA ALA A 90 7.66 -4.96 9.78
C ALA A 90 7.00 -3.60 10.09
N THR A 91 5.97 -3.58 10.94
CA THR A 91 5.31 -2.34 11.38
C THR A 91 6.26 -1.49 12.23
N ALA A 92 6.97 -2.08 13.18
CA ALA A 92 7.96 -1.39 14.00
C ALA A 92 9.08 -0.77 13.14
N GLN A 93 9.67 -1.55 12.24
CA GLN A 93 10.72 -1.05 11.33
C GLN A 93 10.21 0.08 10.42
N ASN A 94 8.98 -0.03 9.90
CA ASN A 94 8.38 1.01 9.08
C ASN A 94 8.08 2.29 9.89
N ARG A 95 7.73 2.18 11.18
CA ARG A 95 7.56 3.35 12.06
C ARG A 95 8.89 4.09 12.22
N LEU A 96 9.98 3.39 12.53
CA LEU A 96 11.32 4.00 12.61
C LEU A 96 11.75 4.64 11.28
N SER A 97 11.53 3.96 10.16
CA SER A 97 11.84 4.51 8.84
C SER A 97 11.03 5.77 8.53
N SER A 98 9.76 5.84 8.95
CA SER A 98 8.95 7.05 8.82
C SER A 98 9.46 8.17 9.71
N VAL A 99 9.82 7.90 10.96
CA VAL A 99 10.38 8.91 11.87
C VAL A 99 11.66 9.51 11.27
N ASN A 100 12.57 8.68 10.75
CA ASN A 100 13.75 9.17 10.04
C ASN A 100 13.39 10.09 8.87
N ARG A 101 12.42 9.70 8.04
CA ARG A 101 12.00 10.50 6.87
C ARG A 101 11.37 11.82 7.29
N THR A 102 10.52 11.83 8.32
CA THR A 102 9.88 13.04 8.84
C THR A 102 10.89 13.96 9.52
N MET A 103 11.84 13.41 10.31
CA MET A 103 12.92 14.20 10.89
C MET A 103 13.79 14.85 9.82
N ALA A 104 14.09 14.13 8.73
CA ALA A 104 14.83 14.71 7.63
C ALA A 104 14.05 15.83 6.92
N ALA A 105 12.73 15.68 6.79
CA ALA A 105 11.86 16.71 6.23
C ALA A 105 11.82 17.98 7.10
N LEU A 106 11.67 17.81 8.42
CA LEU A 106 11.61 18.90 9.39
C LEU A 106 12.93 19.67 9.45
N ARG A 107 14.05 18.95 9.56
CA ARG A 107 15.39 19.52 9.74
C ARG A 107 15.98 20.07 8.45
N GLY A 108 15.68 19.41 7.32
CA GLY A 108 16.37 19.61 6.06
C GLY A 108 17.78 19.00 6.02
N ASP A 109 18.11 18.10 6.95
CA ASP A 109 19.35 17.33 7.01
C ASP A 109 19.05 15.86 7.41
N GLN A 110 20.05 14.97 7.41
CA GLN A 110 19.88 13.58 7.85
C GLN A 110 20.70 13.24 9.11
N TYR A 111 21.04 14.22 9.93
CA TYR A 111 21.95 14.04 11.06
C TYR A 111 21.33 13.24 12.22
N VAL A 112 20.03 13.46 12.46
CA VAL A 112 19.23 12.75 13.46
C VAL A 112 18.41 11.66 12.78
N LYS A 113 18.95 10.43 12.79
CA LYS A 113 18.28 9.24 12.25
C LYS A 113 18.75 7.96 12.94
N VAL A 114 17.87 6.96 12.95
CA VAL A 114 18.25 5.56 13.18
C VAL A 114 18.87 5.01 11.91
N VAL A 115 20.17 4.71 11.92
CA VAL A 115 20.91 4.26 10.73
C VAL A 115 20.32 2.97 10.14
N SER A 116 19.96 2.02 11.00
CA SER A 116 19.36 0.74 10.58
C SER A 116 18.22 0.37 11.53
N PRO A 117 16.95 0.51 11.08
CA PRO A 117 15.78 0.13 11.89
C PRO A 117 15.82 -1.31 12.39
N SER A 118 16.29 -2.25 11.57
CA SER A 118 16.42 -3.66 11.97
C SER A 118 17.49 -3.88 13.05
N LYS A 119 18.64 -3.20 12.94
CA LYS A 119 19.68 -3.30 13.97
C LYS A 119 19.25 -2.62 15.27
N ALA A 120 18.60 -1.44 15.19
CA ALA A 120 18.11 -0.73 16.36
C ALA A 120 17.04 -1.50 17.14
N LEU A 121 16.16 -2.23 16.44
CA LEU A 121 15.20 -3.13 17.09
C LEU A 121 15.83 -4.43 17.58
N GLY A 122 17.01 -4.83 17.07
CA GLY A 122 17.56 -6.16 17.27
C GLY A 122 16.73 -7.27 16.61
N MET A 123 15.85 -6.92 15.66
CA MET A 123 14.89 -7.83 15.04
C MET A 123 14.92 -7.68 13.53
N ARG A 124 14.96 -8.81 12.82
CA ARG A 124 14.85 -8.85 11.36
C ARG A 124 13.46 -9.32 10.96
N ARG A 125 12.85 -8.61 10.01
CA ARG A 125 11.63 -9.09 9.35
C ARG A 125 12.03 -10.21 8.39
N THR A 126 11.20 -11.24 8.32
CA THR A 126 11.34 -12.29 7.31
C THR A 126 10.49 -11.93 6.09
N SER A 127 11.09 -11.93 4.91
CA SER A 127 10.37 -11.78 3.63
C SER A 127 10.07 -13.12 2.97
N VAL A 128 10.65 -14.20 3.48
CA VAL A 128 10.39 -15.57 3.02
C VAL A 128 9.00 -15.98 3.51
N ARG A 129 8.19 -16.46 2.58
CA ARG A 129 6.88 -16.99 2.91
C ARG A 129 7.04 -18.36 3.57
N GLN A 130 6.39 -18.57 4.71
CA GLN A 130 6.44 -19.84 5.45
C GLN A 130 5.21 -20.72 5.19
N SER A 131 4.22 -20.22 4.45
CA SER A 131 3.00 -20.94 4.08
C SER A 131 2.72 -20.82 2.59
N VAL A 132 2.02 -21.81 2.05
CA VAL A 132 1.57 -21.81 0.65
C VAL A 132 0.55 -20.66 0.46
N PRO A 133 0.62 -19.88 -0.64
CA PRO A 133 -0.42 -18.92 -0.99
C PRO A 133 -1.81 -19.56 -0.98
N GLN A 134 -2.77 -18.92 -0.31
CA GLN A 134 -4.11 -19.51 -0.12
C GLN A 134 -4.89 -19.61 -1.44
N GLY A 135 -4.56 -18.80 -2.44
CA GLY A 135 -5.21 -18.80 -3.75
C GLY A 135 -4.63 -19.78 -4.77
N GLN A 136 -3.85 -20.79 -4.36
CA GLN A 136 -3.26 -21.77 -5.30
C GLN A 136 -4.28 -22.79 -5.84
N ASP A 137 -5.21 -23.24 -4.98
CA ASP A 137 -6.26 -24.20 -5.35
C ASP A 137 -7.31 -23.52 -6.25
N ARG A 138 -7.40 -23.99 -7.50
CA ARG A 138 -8.33 -23.44 -8.50
C ARG A 138 -9.79 -23.77 -8.22
N GLU A 139 -10.07 -24.94 -7.65
CA GLU A 139 -11.45 -25.32 -7.30
C GLU A 139 -11.94 -24.47 -6.13
N HIS A 140 -11.05 -24.19 -5.16
CA HIS A 140 -11.37 -23.25 -4.10
C HIS A 140 -11.63 -21.83 -4.64
N VAL A 141 -10.79 -21.33 -5.54
CA VAL A 141 -10.98 -20.02 -6.17
C VAL A 141 -12.29 -19.96 -6.97
N LYS A 142 -12.67 -21.04 -7.65
CA LYS A 142 -13.94 -21.14 -8.37
C LYS A 142 -15.14 -21.01 -7.43
N ARG A 143 -15.15 -21.75 -6.31
CA ARG A 143 -16.21 -21.61 -5.29
C ARG A 143 -16.35 -20.17 -4.77
N ILE A 144 -15.23 -19.48 -4.58
CA ILE A 144 -15.23 -18.08 -4.13
C ILE A 144 -15.82 -17.16 -5.20
N VAL A 145 -15.52 -17.41 -6.48
CA VAL A 145 -16.15 -16.68 -7.60
C VAL A 145 -17.66 -16.88 -7.59
N ASP A 146 -18.13 -18.11 -7.41
CA ASP A 146 -19.56 -18.43 -7.37
C ASP A 146 -20.26 -17.66 -6.24
N VAL A 147 -19.69 -17.69 -5.02
CA VAL A 147 -20.20 -16.93 -3.86
C VAL A 147 -20.20 -15.42 -4.12
N LEU A 148 -19.15 -14.87 -4.74
CA LEU A 148 -19.12 -13.44 -5.09
C LEU A 148 -20.23 -13.08 -6.10
N CYS A 149 -20.55 -13.97 -7.03
CA CYS A 149 -21.65 -13.78 -7.97
C CYS A 149 -23.01 -13.85 -7.28
N GLU A 150 -23.22 -14.80 -6.37
CA GLU A 150 -24.44 -14.92 -5.55
C GLU A 150 -24.68 -13.65 -4.71
N HIS A 151 -23.62 -13.03 -4.22
CA HIS A 151 -23.66 -11.74 -3.52
C HIS A 151 -23.74 -10.52 -4.46
N GLN A 152 -23.99 -10.71 -5.75
CA GLN A 152 -24.10 -9.65 -6.75
C GLN A 152 -22.84 -8.77 -6.83
N MET A 153 -21.65 -9.36 -6.69
CA MET A 153 -20.35 -8.69 -6.79
C MET A 153 -19.54 -9.16 -8.02
N PRO A 154 -20.07 -9.08 -9.26
CA PRO A 154 -19.38 -9.58 -10.45
C PRO A 154 -18.07 -8.84 -10.73
N GLY A 155 -17.98 -7.55 -10.39
CA GLY A 155 -16.72 -6.79 -10.47
C GLY A 155 -15.63 -7.33 -9.53
N ALA A 156 -15.99 -7.82 -8.34
CA ALA A 156 -15.05 -8.48 -7.44
C ALA A 156 -14.61 -9.85 -7.98
N ALA A 157 -15.54 -10.62 -8.56
CA ALA A 157 -15.24 -11.89 -9.22
C ALA A 157 -14.26 -11.71 -10.40
N ALA A 158 -14.44 -10.67 -11.23
CA ALA A 158 -13.50 -10.34 -12.31
C ALA A 158 -12.08 -10.06 -11.77
N ILE A 159 -11.95 -9.35 -10.64
CA ILE A 159 -10.65 -9.13 -10.01
C ILE A 159 -10.02 -10.46 -9.57
N VAL A 160 -10.82 -11.39 -9.03
CA VAL A 160 -10.34 -12.71 -8.62
C VAL A 160 -9.77 -13.48 -9.83
N HIS A 161 -10.53 -13.52 -10.93
CA HIS A 161 -10.10 -14.16 -12.18
C HIS A 161 -8.80 -13.53 -12.73
N LEU A 162 -8.76 -12.22 -12.89
CA LEU A 162 -7.60 -11.51 -13.44
C LEU A 162 -6.35 -11.65 -12.54
N ALA A 163 -6.52 -11.56 -11.22
CA ALA A 163 -5.43 -11.74 -10.27
C ALA A 163 -4.88 -13.16 -10.30
N ARG A 164 -5.74 -14.17 -10.42
CA ARG A 164 -5.33 -15.58 -10.42
C ARG A 164 -4.72 -16.01 -11.74
N ALA A 165 -5.36 -15.66 -12.87
CA ALA A 165 -4.93 -16.10 -14.19
C ALA A 165 -3.69 -15.34 -14.69
N ALA A 166 -3.64 -14.02 -14.46
CA ALA A 166 -2.58 -13.15 -14.98
C ALA A 166 -1.69 -12.53 -13.88
N GLY A 167 -1.83 -12.93 -12.62
CA GLY A 167 -0.98 -12.41 -11.54
C GLY A 167 -1.05 -10.89 -11.35
N MET A 168 -2.17 -10.27 -11.77
CA MET A 168 -2.39 -8.83 -11.67
C MET A 168 -2.53 -8.39 -10.21
N ARG A 169 -1.96 -7.23 -9.86
CA ARG A 169 -2.26 -6.55 -8.59
C ARG A 169 -3.72 -6.09 -8.59
N LEU A 170 -4.31 -5.96 -7.42
CA LEU A 170 -5.67 -5.43 -7.25
C LEU A 170 -5.93 -4.16 -8.08
N ARG A 171 -5.01 -3.19 -8.02
CA ARG A 171 -5.15 -1.94 -8.79
C ARG A 171 -4.93 -2.12 -10.30
N GLU A 172 -4.06 -3.06 -10.69
CA GLU A 172 -3.84 -3.40 -12.10
C GLU A 172 -5.11 -4.05 -12.66
N ALA A 173 -5.72 -5.01 -11.94
CA ALA A 173 -6.96 -5.68 -12.36
C ALA A 173 -8.15 -4.71 -12.48
N ILE A 174 -8.29 -3.76 -11.55
CA ILE A 174 -9.39 -2.78 -11.58
C ILE A 174 -9.24 -1.80 -12.75
N LEU A 175 -8.02 -1.36 -13.05
CA LEU A 175 -7.76 -0.27 -14.00
C LEU A 175 -7.29 -0.75 -15.39
N ALA A 176 -7.16 -2.07 -15.59
CA ALA A 176 -6.74 -2.63 -16.86
C ALA A 176 -7.65 -2.18 -18.00
N ASP A 177 -7.07 -1.64 -19.08
CA ASP A 177 -7.80 -1.36 -20.32
C ASP A 177 -8.18 -2.69 -21.01
N LEU A 178 -9.38 -3.19 -20.71
CA LEU A 178 -9.87 -4.49 -21.17
C LEU A 178 -10.00 -4.56 -22.69
N PRO A 179 -10.53 -3.54 -23.42
CA PRO A 179 -10.50 -3.54 -24.89
C PRO A 179 -9.09 -3.66 -25.46
N ARG A 180 -8.10 -2.94 -24.90
CA ARG A 180 -6.70 -3.07 -25.32
C ARG A 180 -6.16 -4.47 -25.04
N LEU A 181 -6.35 -4.99 -23.82
CA LEU A 181 -5.85 -6.32 -23.46
C LEU A 181 -6.46 -7.42 -24.32
N LYS A 182 -7.74 -7.32 -24.69
CA LYS A 182 -8.39 -8.26 -25.61
C LYS A 182 -7.74 -8.23 -26.99
N ARG A 183 -7.52 -7.04 -27.57
CA ARG A 183 -6.80 -6.92 -28.84
C ARG A 183 -5.38 -7.49 -28.74
N GLU A 184 -4.64 -7.16 -27.69
CA GLU A 184 -3.28 -7.69 -27.50
C GLU A 184 -3.26 -9.23 -27.40
N ALA A 185 -4.24 -9.81 -26.69
CA ALA A 185 -4.40 -11.26 -26.61
C ALA A 185 -4.66 -11.89 -27.98
N GLU A 186 -5.52 -11.29 -28.80
CA GLU A 186 -5.88 -11.77 -30.15
C GLU A 186 -4.72 -11.65 -31.15
N TYR A 187 -4.06 -10.48 -31.20
CA TYR A 187 -3.03 -10.21 -32.21
C TYR A 187 -1.64 -10.75 -31.82
N TYR A 188 -1.30 -10.75 -30.53
CA TYR A 188 0.06 -11.08 -30.08
C TYR A 188 0.13 -12.38 -29.25
N GLY A 189 -1.01 -12.95 -28.84
CA GLY A 189 -1.03 -14.09 -27.92
C GLY A 189 -0.49 -13.77 -26.52
N LYS A 190 -0.35 -12.47 -26.18
CA LYS A 190 0.18 -11.98 -24.90
C LYS A 190 -0.40 -10.62 -24.56
N ILE A 191 -0.48 -10.31 -23.28
CA ILE A 191 -1.02 -9.04 -22.76
C ILE A 191 0.05 -8.24 -22.01
N ASN A 192 0.06 -6.91 -22.17
CA ASN A 192 0.96 -6.02 -21.43
C ASN A 192 0.24 -5.35 -20.26
N ILE A 193 0.68 -5.67 -19.04
CA ILE A 193 0.13 -5.10 -17.81
C ILE A 193 0.82 -3.77 -17.49
N GLN A 194 0.17 -2.66 -17.84
CA GLN A 194 0.70 -1.30 -17.69
C GLN A 194 -0.18 -0.36 -16.88
N ASP A 195 -1.47 -0.66 -16.74
CA ASP A 195 -2.42 0.17 -16.01
C ASP A 195 -2.37 -0.10 -14.51
N GLY A 196 -2.56 0.93 -13.69
CA GLY A 196 -2.60 0.77 -12.22
C GLY A 196 -1.27 0.32 -11.57
N THR A 197 -0.16 0.37 -12.31
CA THR A 197 1.15 -0.08 -11.84
C THR A 197 1.70 0.83 -10.74
N LYS A 198 2.50 0.24 -9.84
CA LYS A 198 3.16 1.00 -8.77
C LYS A 198 4.18 1.96 -9.38
N GLY A 199 4.06 3.25 -9.05
CA GLY A 199 4.99 4.29 -9.50
C GLY A 199 4.67 4.88 -10.87
N GLY A 200 3.50 4.57 -11.45
CA GLY A 200 3.07 5.16 -12.73
C GLY A 200 3.91 4.67 -13.91
N ARG A 201 4.38 3.42 -13.88
CA ARG A 201 5.08 2.82 -15.01
C ARG A 201 4.06 2.61 -16.13
N SER A 202 4.02 3.51 -17.10
CA SER A 202 3.19 3.40 -18.29
C SER A 202 4.02 2.89 -19.47
N GLY A 203 3.45 1.98 -20.27
CA GLY A 203 3.96 1.71 -21.61
C GLY A 203 5.28 0.96 -21.71
N ALA A 204 6.07 1.41 -22.70
CA ALA A 204 7.24 0.75 -23.26
C ALA A 204 8.50 0.77 -22.36
N SER A 205 8.53 1.60 -21.31
CA SER A 205 9.73 1.77 -20.49
C SER A 205 9.99 0.60 -19.52
N ALA A 206 8.97 -0.22 -19.22
CA ALA A 206 9.10 -1.43 -18.42
C ALA A 206 7.90 -2.38 -18.68
N PRO A 207 7.76 -2.94 -19.89
CA PRO A 207 6.62 -3.77 -20.24
C PRO A 207 6.60 -5.05 -19.40
N ARG A 208 5.40 -5.47 -18.99
CA ARG A 208 5.16 -6.75 -18.33
C ARG A 208 4.24 -7.57 -19.22
N TRP A 209 4.85 -8.29 -20.16
CA TRP A 209 4.14 -9.21 -21.04
C TRP A 209 3.80 -10.51 -20.31
N ILE A 210 2.57 -10.96 -20.48
CA ILE A 210 2.07 -12.24 -19.97
C ILE A 210 1.48 -13.00 -21.14
N THR A 211 2.00 -14.20 -21.40
CA THR A 211 1.47 -15.11 -22.43
C THR A 211 0.02 -15.49 -22.07
N VAL A 212 -0.87 -15.40 -23.06
CA VAL A 212 -2.28 -15.75 -22.88
C VAL A 212 -2.45 -17.25 -23.03
N ASN A 213 -2.91 -17.90 -21.96
CA ASN A 213 -3.49 -19.24 -22.00
C ASN A 213 -5.01 -19.15 -21.87
N ASP A 214 -5.70 -20.29 -21.88
CA ASP A 214 -7.16 -20.34 -21.79
C ASP A 214 -7.70 -19.64 -20.53
N HIS A 215 -7.06 -19.83 -19.38
CA HIS A 215 -7.48 -19.15 -18.14
C HIS A 215 -7.36 -17.62 -18.21
N VAL A 216 -6.31 -17.10 -18.85
CA VAL A 216 -6.16 -15.64 -19.04
C VAL A 216 -7.21 -15.14 -20.01
N ARG A 217 -7.49 -15.89 -21.09
CA ARG A 217 -8.53 -15.56 -22.06
C ARG A 217 -9.91 -15.51 -21.41
N ASP A 218 -10.28 -16.53 -20.64
CA ASP A 218 -11.56 -16.61 -19.93
C ASP A 218 -11.69 -15.48 -18.90
N ALA A 219 -10.63 -15.16 -18.17
CA ALA A 219 -10.60 -14.05 -17.23
C ALA A 219 -10.84 -12.69 -17.92
N LEU A 220 -10.25 -12.47 -19.11
CA LEU A 220 -10.47 -11.25 -19.89
C LEU A 220 -11.90 -11.18 -20.44
N ILE A 221 -12.45 -12.30 -20.91
CA ILE A 221 -13.84 -12.38 -21.41
C ILE A 221 -14.81 -12.04 -20.28
N TYR A 222 -14.67 -12.69 -19.12
CA TYR A 222 -15.52 -12.43 -17.96
C TYR A 222 -15.40 -10.96 -17.51
N ALA A 223 -14.18 -10.44 -17.39
CA ALA A 223 -13.96 -9.05 -16.99
C ALA A 223 -14.62 -8.06 -17.97
N ALA A 224 -14.55 -8.32 -19.28
CA ALA A 224 -15.19 -7.49 -20.30
C ALA A 224 -16.72 -7.58 -20.24
N GLN A 225 -17.29 -8.75 -19.92
CA GLN A 225 -18.74 -8.94 -19.78
C GLN A 225 -19.32 -8.18 -18.59
N VAL A 226 -18.59 -8.11 -17.48
CA VAL A 226 -19.06 -7.43 -16.26
C VAL A 226 -18.63 -5.97 -16.17
N SER A 227 -17.81 -5.51 -17.12
CA SER A 227 -17.41 -4.11 -17.25
C SER A 227 -18.65 -3.25 -17.52
N PRO A 228 -18.87 -2.14 -16.78
CA PRO A 228 -20.02 -1.28 -17.03
C PRO A 228 -20.01 -0.74 -18.47
N GLU A 229 -21.19 -0.53 -19.04
CA GLU A 229 -21.34 -0.02 -20.40
C GLU A 229 -20.57 1.30 -20.59
N GLY A 230 -19.89 1.44 -21.74
CA GLY A 230 -19.05 2.60 -22.06
C GLY A 230 -17.73 2.68 -21.29
N SER A 231 -17.40 1.67 -20.47
CA SER A 231 -16.16 1.66 -19.67
C SER A 231 -15.04 0.87 -20.35
N HIS A 232 -13.80 1.31 -20.16
CA HIS A 232 -12.62 0.58 -20.62
C HIS A 232 -12.10 -0.42 -19.58
N ASN A 233 -12.56 -0.33 -18.33
CA ASN A 233 -12.10 -1.13 -17.21
C ASN A 233 -13.26 -1.39 -16.24
N LEU A 234 -12.99 -1.94 -15.05
CA LEU A 234 -14.03 -2.33 -14.10
C LEU A 234 -14.74 -1.15 -13.39
N LEU A 235 -14.30 0.09 -13.61
CA LEU A 235 -14.96 1.28 -13.06
C LEU A 235 -16.03 1.77 -14.03
N ALA A 236 -17.17 2.20 -13.52
CA ALA A 236 -18.14 2.92 -14.34
C ALA A 236 -17.57 4.26 -14.83
N PRO A 237 -18.09 4.88 -15.91
CA PRO A 237 -17.46 6.05 -16.54
C PRO A 237 -17.24 7.24 -15.60
N ASN A 238 -18.10 7.40 -14.59
CA ASN A 238 -18.03 8.47 -13.59
C ASN A 238 -17.61 7.99 -12.19
N GLU A 239 -17.21 6.73 -12.06
CA GLU A 239 -16.83 6.14 -10.77
C GLU A 239 -15.35 6.35 -10.50
N ARG A 240 -15.02 6.89 -9.32
CA ARG A 240 -13.63 7.03 -8.92
C ARG A 240 -13.15 5.71 -8.32
N TYR A 241 -11.87 5.43 -8.50
CA TYR A 241 -11.21 4.27 -7.89
C TYR A 241 -11.46 4.13 -6.37
N LEU A 242 -11.55 5.25 -5.64
CA LEU A 242 -11.82 5.24 -4.20
C LEU A 242 -13.24 4.74 -3.89
N ASP A 243 -14.21 5.10 -4.72
CA ASP A 243 -15.62 4.74 -4.54
C ASP A 243 -15.78 3.24 -4.79
N PHE A 244 -15.22 2.73 -5.90
CA PHE A 244 -15.16 1.29 -6.18
C PHE A 244 -14.44 0.50 -5.09
N GLN A 245 -13.35 1.05 -4.52
CA GLN A 245 -12.68 0.42 -3.39
C GLN A 245 -13.59 0.30 -2.16
N GLN A 246 -14.43 1.30 -1.91
CA GLN A 246 -15.33 1.31 -0.75
C GLN A 246 -16.57 0.46 -0.98
N GLY A 247 -17.18 0.55 -2.17
CA GLY A 247 -18.43 -0.12 -2.52
C GLY A 247 -18.27 -1.59 -2.88
N ILE A 248 -17.17 -1.98 -3.54
CA ILE A 248 -16.99 -3.35 -4.05
C ILE A 248 -15.84 -4.07 -3.34
N VAL A 249 -14.64 -3.49 -3.34
CA VAL A 249 -13.44 -4.20 -2.88
C VAL A 249 -13.48 -4.47 -1.38
N ARG A 250 -13.94 -3.51 -0.56
CA ARG A 250 -14.00 -3.68 0.90
C ARG A 250 -15.04 -4.72 1.31
N PRO A 251 -16.31 -4.68 0.85
CA PRO A 251 -17.28 -5.74 1.13
C PRO A 251 -16.80 -7.12 0.65
N ALA A 252 -16.26 -7.21 -0.56
CA ALA A 252 -15.76 -8.48 -1.09
C ALA A 252 -14.66 -9.09 -0.21
N ARG A 253 -13.80 -8.29 0.44
CA ARG A 253 -12.78 -8.82 1.37
C ARG A 253 -13.38 -9.57 2.55
N ASN A 254 -14.54 -9.16 3.05
CA ASN A 254 -15.19 -9.87 4.14
C ASN A 254 -15.61 -11.28 3.70
N ILE A 255 -16.13 -11.40 2.48
CA ILE A 255 -16.45 -12.70 1.86
C ILE A 255 -15.17 -13.52 1.68
N LEU A 256 -14.11 -12.93 1.11
CA LEU A 256 -12.82 -13.65 0.96
C LEU A 256 -12.30 -14.18 2.30
N HIS A 257 -12.42 -13.40 3.39
CA HIS A 257 -11.99 -13.83 4.72
C HIS A 257 -12.81 -15.00 5.27
N GLN A 258 -14.11 -15.05 4.98
CA GLN A 258 -14.96 -16.19 5.37
C GLN A 258 -14.59 -17.48 4.64
N HIS A 259 -13.95 -17.37 3.48
CA HIS A 259 -13.45 -18.49 2.67
C HIS A 259 -11.91 -18.61 2.71
N ASP A 260 -11.31 -18.34 3.88
CA ASP A 260 -9.87 -18.55 4.13
C ASP A 260 -8.91 -17.87 3.13
N LEU A 261 -9.35 -16.80 2.44
CA LEU A 261 -8.49 -15.94 1.62
C LEU A 261 -8.26 -14.61 2.32
N LYS A 262 -7.03 -14.37 2.82
CA LYS A 262 -6.61 -13.11 3.45
C LYS A 262 -6.84 -11.87 2.58
N GLY A 263 -6.93 -12.05 1.27
CA GLY A 263 -7.45 -11.07 0.33
C GLY A 263 -6.87 -11.25 -1.07
N PHE A 264 -7.21 -10.34 -1.98
CA PHE A 264 -6.83 -10.42 -3.40
C PHE A 264 -5.34 -10.61 -3.71
N HIS A 265 -4.44 -10.25 -2.78
CA HIS A 265 -3.00 -10.47 -2.96
C HIS A 265 -2.58 -11.94 -2.85
N GLU A 266 -3.37 -12.77 -2.18
CA GLU A 266 -3.15 -14.22 -2.02
C GLU A 266 -3.40 -15.00 -3.32
N LEU A 267 -4.19 -14.41 -4.24
CA LEU A 267 -4.53 -15.01 -5.53
C LEU A 267 -3.37 -14.93 -6.54
N ARG A 268 -2.48 -13.95 -6.35
CA ARG A 268 -1.31 -13.78 -7.21
C ARG A 268 -0.34 -14.93 -6.94
N ALA A 269 -0.27 -15.89 -7.84
CA ALA A 269 0.95 -16.65 -8.01
C ALA A 269 2.01 -15.69 -8.56
N ALA A 270 3.17 -15.67 -7.90
CA ALA A 270 4.39 -15.13 -8.49
C ALA A 270 5.01 -16.22 -9.36
#